data_AF-A0A930M9Y1-F1
#
_entry.id   AF-A0A930M9Y1-F1
#
_cell.length_a   1.000
_cell.length_b   1.000
_cell.length_c   1.000
_cell.angle_alpha   90.00
_cell.angle_beta   90.00
_cell.angle_gamma   90.00
#
_symmetry.space_group_name_H-M   'P 1'
#
loop_
_entity.id
_entity.type
_entity.pdbx_description
1 polymer ?
#
loop_
_entity_poly.entity_id
_entity_poly.type
_entity_poly.pdbx_seq_one_letter_code
_entity_poly.pdbx_strand_id
1 'polypeptide(L)' 'VEELVRMHAGGRHKMRSEAEILARYNLGRKQYKQLKGSHENNREQQQMLYAELKVLGWILGRKEREVVMEINQ' A
#
# COMPACT_ATOMS: atom_id res chain seq x y z
N VAL A 1 6.67 19.42 -25.47
CA VAL A 1 5.87 18.17 -25.45
C VAL A 1 6.73 16.94 -25.64
N GLU A 2 7.65 16.91 -26.61
CA GLU A 2 8.56 15.78 -26.84
C GLU A 2 9.52 15.46 -25.68
N GLU A 3 9.93 16.47 -24.90
CA GLU A 3 10.85 16.31 -23.76
C GLU A 3 10.22 15.55 -22.57
N LEU A 4 8.91 15.74 -22.32
CA LEU A 4 8.15 15.03 -21.28
C LEU A 4 7.93 13.55 -21.63
N VAL A 5 7.74 13.26 -22.92
CA VAL A 5 7.60 11.88 -23.45
C VAL A 5 8.95 11.15 -23.35
N ARG A 6 10.06 11.85 -23.63
CA ARG A 6 11.41 11.29 -23.53
C ARG A 6 11.83 10.97 -22.09
N MET A 7 11.37 11.76 -21.11
CA MET A 7 11.57 11.45 -19.68
C MET A 7 10.77 10.22 -19.21
N HIS A 8 9.60 9.95 -19.80
CA HIS A 8 8.81 8.75 -19.48
C HIS A 8 9.30 7.47 -20.19
N ALA A 9 9.97 7.61 -21.34
CA ALA A 9 10.50 6.46 -22.08
C ALA A 9 11.77 5.83 -21.45
N GLY A 10 12.47 6.56 -20.56
CA GLY A 10 13.69 6.11 -19.90
C GLY A 10 13.50 5.51 -18.50
N GLY A 11 12.31 5.67 -17.91
CA GLY A 11 11.97 5.05 -16.64
C GLY A 11 11.69 3.57 -16.85
N ARG A 12 12.71 2.71 -16.80
CA ARG A 12 12.49 1.30 -16.50
C ARG A 12 11.54 1.27 -15.31
N HIS A 13 10.31 0.80 -15.50
CA HIS A 13 9.39 0.44 -14.42
C HIS A 13 10.07 -0.68 -13.62
N LYS A 14 11.04 -0.31 -12.77
CA LYS A 14 11.67 -1.24 -11.86
C LYS A 14 10.57 -1.65 -10.90
N MET A 15 10.40 -2.95 -10.72
CA MET A 15 9.63 -3.47 -9.61
C MET A 15 10.14 -2.80 -8.33
N ARG A 16 9.23 -2.39 -7.46
CA ARG A 16 9.60 -1.84 -6.15
C ARG A 16 10.46 -2.87 -5.43
N SER A 17 11.52 -2.41 -4.80
CA SER A 17 12.32 -3.24 -3.91
C SER A 17 11.47 -3.73 -2.74
N GLU A 18 11.85 -4.85 -2.14
CA GLU A 18 11.18 -5.37 -0.95
C GLU A 18 11.13 -4.33 0.19
N ALA A 19 12.20 -3.54 0.35
CA ALA A 19 12.26 -2.44 1.32
C ALA A 19 11.20 -1.35 1.08
N GLU A 20 10.96 -0.97 -0.19
CA GLU A 20 9.90 -0.02 -0.54
C GLU A 20 8.51 -0.61 -0.29
N ILE A 21 8.32 -1.90 -0.59
CA ILE A 21 7.06 -2.61 -0.34
C ILE A 21 6.78 -2.65 1.17
N LEU A 22 7.79 -2.96 1.98
CA LEU A 22 7.70 -2.96 3.44
C LEU A 22 7.40 -1.56 3.99
N ALA A 23 8.08 -0.53 3.50
CA ALA A 23 7.83 0.85 3.90
C ALA A 23 6.39 1.26 3.60
N ARG A 24 5.87 0.90 2.42
CA ARG A 24 4.50 1.20 2.01
C ARG A 24 3.48 0.41 2.81
N TYR A 25 3.75 -0.87 3.11
CA TYR A 25 2.91 -1.69 3.96
C TYR A 25 2.78 -1.08 5.37
N ASN A 26 3.90 -0.68 5.98
CA ASN A 26 3.91 -0.04 7.29
C ASN A 26 3.21 1.32 7.30
N LEU A 27 3.36 2.12 6.24
CA LEU A 27 2.65 3.38 6.08
C LEU A 27 1.13 3.16 5.95
N GLY A 28 0.71 2.23 5.10
CA GLY A 28 -0.69 1.90 4.89
C GLY A 28 -1.37 1.42 6.17
N ARG A 29 -0.67 0.65 7.02
CA ARG A 29 -1.19 0.25 8.35
C ARG A 29 -1.49 1.45 9.25
N LYS A 30 -0.58 2.43 9.28
CA LYS A 30 -0.78 3.66 10.07
C LYS A 30 -1.99 4.45 9.55
N GLN A 31 -2.10 4.62 8.24
CA GLN A 31 -3.22 5.33 7.60
C GLN A 31 -4.56 4.60 7.84
N TYR A 32 -4.58 3.28 7.70
CA TYR A 32 -5.77 2.48 7.98
C TYR A 32 -6.25 2.65 9.43
N LYS A 33 -5.32 2.62 10.40
CA LYS A 33 -5.63 2.82 11.82
C LYS A 33 -6.20 4.23 12.09
N GLN A 34 -5.64 5.25 11.46
CA GLN A 34 -6.14 6.62 11.53
C GLN A 34 -7.56 6.73 10.96
N LEU A 35 -7.81 6.17 9.78
CA LEU A 35 -9.12 6.21 9.14
C LEU A 35 -10.17 5.41 9.92
N LYS A 36 -9.78 4.29 10.54
CA LYS A 36 -10.68 3.47 11.38
C LYS A 36 -11.09 4.19 12.68
N GLY A 37 -10.22 5.06 13.21
CA GLY A 37 -10.50 5.88 14.38
C GLY A 37 -11.14 7.24 14.08
N SER A 38 -11.26 7.63 12.81
CA SER A 38 -11.90 8.90 12.42
C SER A 38 -13.42 8.80 12.53
N HIS A 39 -14.07 9.92 12.89
CA HIS A 39 -15.53 10.06 12.90
C HIS A 39 -16.11 10.41 11.51
N GLU A 40 -15.26 10.57 10.50
CA GLU A 40 -15.66 10.87 9.12
C GLU A 40 -16.10 9.62 8.35
N ASN A 41 -16.86 9.81 7.27
CA ASN A 41 -17.25 8.72 6.37
C ASN A 41 -16.10 8.32 5.44
N ASN A 42 -15.17 7.53 5.96
CA ASN A 42 -13.96 7.09 5.26
C ASN A 42 -14.04 5.63 4.78
N ARG A 43 -15.24 5.09 4.59
CA ARG A 43 -15.47 3.65 4.30
C ARG A 43 -14.76 3.20 3.02
N GLU A 44 -14.85 3.97 1.94
CA GLU A 44 -14.21 3.62 0.66
C GLU A 44 -12.68 3.61 0.79
N GLN A 45 -12.11 4.63 1.43
CA GLN A 45 -10.67 4.73 1.66
C GLN A 45 -10.15 3.59 2.55
N GLN A 46 -10.91 3.21 3.58
CA GLN A 46 -10.60 2.04 4.41
C GLN A 46 -10.60 0.75 3.58
N GLN A 47 -11.58 0.54 2.70
CA GLN A 47 -11.64 -0.64 1.83
C GLN A 47 -10.48 -0.69 0.84
N MET A 48 -10.13 0.45 0.22
CA MET A 48 -8.99 0.56 -0.67
C MET A 48 -7.67 0.23 0.05
N LEU A 49 -7.43 0.82 1.22
CA LEU A 49 -6.23 0.56 2.01
C LEU A 49 -6.16 -0.88 2.50
N TYR A 50 -7.29 -1.47 2.90
CA TYR A 50 -7.35 -2.86 3.32
C TYR A 50 -6.96 -3.81 2.18
N ALA A 51 -7.44 -3.55 0.95
CA ALA A 51 -7.04 -4.30 -0.24
C ALA A 51 -5.55 -4.12 -0.57
N GLU A 52 -5.04 -2.88 -0.53
CA GLU A 52 -3.61 -2.60 -0.75
C GLU A 52 -2.73 -3.34 0.26
N LEU A 53 -3.11 -3.33 1.54
CA LEU A 53 -2.36 -4.02 2.60
C LEU A 53 -2.36 -5.54 2.42
N LYS A 54 -3.46 -6.14 1.97
CA LYS A 54 -3.48 -7.57 1.62
C LYS A 54 -2.51 -7.92 0.50
N VAL A 55 -2.50 -7.12 -0.57
CA VAL A 55 -1.61 -7.35 -1.72
C VAL A 55 -0.14 -7.17 -1.31
N LEU A 56 0.19 -6.10 -0.59
CA LEU A 56 1.55 -5.85 -0.13
C LEU A 56 2.01 -6.94 0.85
N GLY A 57 1.15 -7.39 1.76
CA GLY A 57 1.44 -8.49 2.67
C GLY A 57 1.72 -9.80 1.93
N TRP A 58 0.95 -10.11 0.89
CA TRP A 58 1.19 -11.28 0.04
C TRP A 58 2.52 -11.18 -0.71
N ILE A 59 2.87 -10.01 -1.27
CA ILE A 59 4.16 -9.82 -1.94
C ILE A 59 5.33 -9.98 -0.96
N LEU A 60 5.15 -9.61 0.31
CA LEU A 60 6.13 -9.84 1.38
C LEU A 60 6.15 -11.29 1.91
N GLY A 61 5.42 -12.21 1.28
CA GLY A 61 5.38 -13.62 1.66
C GLY A 61 4.58 -13.93 2.94
N ARG A 62 3.78 -12.98 3.44
CA ARG A 62 2.96 -13.18 4.64
C ARG A 62 1.67 -13.95 4.32
N LYS A 63 1.20 -14.74 5.29
CA LYS A 63 -0.10 -15.43 5.15
C LYS A 63 -1.23 -14.44 5.35
N GLU A 64 -2.36 -14.65 4.68
CA GLU A 64 -3.52 -13.76 4.78
C GLU A 64 -3.98 -13.56 6.24
N ARG A 65 -3.99 -14.63 7.06
CA ARG A 65 -4.32 -14.51 8.49
C ARG A 65 -3.36 -13.59 9.26
N GLU A 66 -2.07 -13.65 8.98
CA GLU A 66 -1.06 -12.80 9.63
C GLU A 66 -1.27 -11.34 9.25
N VAL A 67 -1.48 -11.07 7.96
CA VAL A 67 -1.79 -9.72 7.45
C VAL A 67 -3.05 -9.15 8.09
N VAL A 68 -4.13 -9.94 8.18
CA VAL A 68 -5.38 -9.50 8.80
C VAL A 68 -5.21 -9.22 10.30
N MET A 69 -4.43 -10.02 11.02
CA MET A 69 -4.10 -9.73 12.43
C MET A 69 -3.31 -8.43 12.57
N GLU A 70 -2.29 -8.23 11.74
CA GLU A 70 -1.43 -7.04 11.78
C GLU A 70 -2.17 -5.74 11.42
N ILE A 71 -3.14 -5.81 10.50
CA ILE A 71 -3.98 -4.65 10.15
C ILE A 71 -4.88 -4.23 11.32
N ASN A 72 -5.30 -5.19 12.15
CA ASN A 72 -6.27 -4.98 13.23
C ASN A 72 -5.64 -4.72 14.61
N GLN A 73 -4.32 -4.86 14.76
CA GLN A 73 -3.54 -4.41 15.94
C GLN A 73 -3.26 -2.90 15.87
#